data_AF-A0AAW1YWF6-F1
#
_entry.id   AF-A0AAW1YWF6-F1
#
_cell.length_a   1.000
_cell.length_b   1.000
_cell.length_c   1.000
_cell.angle_alpha   90.00
_cell.angle_beta   90.00
_cell.angle_gamma   90.00
#
_symmetry.space_group_name_H-M   'P 1'
#
loop_
_entity.id
_entity.type
_entity.pdbx_description
1 polymer ?
#
loop_
_entity_poly.entity_id
_entity_poly.type
_entity_poly.pdbx_seq_one_letter_code
_entity_poly.pdbx_strand_id
1 'polypeptide(L)'
;FAMLFFLTDVTAKFGTTPNLKQIVIGRCYEYVTLVNPNPRYNCEEIWQEFEKAVVRRSPCDVRVKDYQKMFRAITQILPCGKLLFWSKTRDLMHSYVAITGPFWTLEDTLVGFMFNDLIWCGQQETDRGFDYQSCPEWSSCLNHPVYSLWKQASQNFAMAACGNITVLLNGSIHHAFNKKSMFGSVELDNLNPRMVTHVYIKVVYNLEGPFVESNSEVKFNYHCLWCPQTVSVKFQLKIPHRSFIIACQMCPYLGVSKNMFFFVSL
;
A
#
# COMPACT_ATOMS: atom_id res chain seq x y z
N PHE A 1 -48.35 -1.96 25.62
CA PHE A 1 -47.30 -2.98 25.35
C PHE A 1 -46.28 -2.36 24.40
N ALA A 2 -45.26 -1.70 24.94
CA ALA A 2 -44.11 -1.23 24.17
C ALA A 2 -42.99 -2.25 24.36
N MET A 3 -42.72 -3.07 23.34
CA MET A 3 -41.57 -3.96 23.34
C MET A 3 -40.34 -3.13 22.97
N LEU A 4 -39.45 -2.93 23.94
CA LEU A 4 -38.09 -2.44 23.72
C LEU A 4 -37.35 -3.42 22.82
N PHE A 5 -37.05 -3.02 21.59
CA PHE A 5 -35.91 -3.59 20.88
C PHE A 5 -34.65 -2.92 21.41
N PHE A 6 -33.99 -3.58 22.37
CA PHE A 6 -32.57 -3.37 22.58
C PHE A 6 -31.86 -3.80 21.29
N LEU A 7 -31.53 -2.82 20.44
CA LEU A 7 -30.49 -3.01 19.43
C LEU A 7 -29.18 -3.13 20.20
N THR A 8 -28.85 -4.35 20.62
CA THR A 8 -27.46 -4.70 20.88
C THR A 8 -26.72 -4.46 19.59
N ASP A 9 -25.85 -3.45 19.59
CA ASP A 9 -24.83 -3.24 18.57
C ASP A 9 -23.86 -4.44 18.63
N VAL A 10 -24.26 -5.55 18.02
CA VAL A 10 -23.35 -6.65 17.70
C VAL A 10 -22.56 -6.16 16.50
N THR A 11 -21.48 -5.43 16.79
CA THR A 11 -20.38 -5.26 15.84
C THR A 11 -19.96 -6.66 15.40
N ALA A 12 -20.42 -7.08 14.23
CA ALA A 12 -20.06 -8.37 13.67
C ALA A 12 -18.55 -8.35 13.40
N LYS A 13 -17.78 -8.90 14.34
CA LYS A 13 -16.35 -9.15 14.14
C LYS A 13 -16.26 -10.24 13.08
N PHE A 14 -15.93 -9.86 11.85
CA PHE A 14 -15.68 -10.84 10.80
C PHE A 14 -14.42 -11.63 11.18
N GLY A 15 -14.53 -12.96 11.18
CA GLY A 15 -13.39 -13.85 11.31
C GLY A 15 -12.56 -13.93 10.04
N THR A 16 -11.67 -14.91 10.01
CA THR A 16 -10.88 -15.26 8.83
C THR A 16 -11.78 -15.49 7.61
N THR A 17 -11.35 -15.05 6.43
CA THR A 17 -12.06 -15.24 5.17
C THR A 17 -12.37 -16.73 4.94
N PRO A 18 -13.64 -17.12 4.69
CA PRO A 18 -14.00 -18.51 4.42
C PRO A 18 -13.19 -19.08 3.24
N ASN A 19 -12.77 -20.35 3.36
CA ASN A 19 -11.96 -21.05 2.35
C ASN A 19 -10.61 -20.36 2.04
N LEU A 20 -10.00 -19.72 3.05
CA LEU A 20 -8.75 -18.97 2.91
C LEU A 20 -7.67 -19.76 2.16
N LYS A 21 -7.44 -21.03 2.52
CA LYS A 21 -6.44 -21.89 1.88
C LYS A 21 -6.69 -22.02 0.38
N GLN A 22 -7.92 -22.37 0.02
CA GLN A 22 -8.32 -22.62 -1.37
C GLN A 22 -8.19 -21.36 -2.21
N ILE A 23 -8.59 -20.21 -1.66
CA ILE A 23 -8.49 -18.90 -2.33
C ILE A 23 -7.01 -18.53 -2.56
N VAL A 24 -6.19 -18.59 -1.51
CA VAL A 24 -4.77 -18.19 -1.59
C VAL A 24 -3.99 -19.09 -2.53
N ILE A 25 -4.19 -20.41 -2.45
CA ILE A 25 -3.52 -21.37 -3.35
C ILE A 25 -4.02 -21.21 -4.78
N GLY A 26 -5.33 -21.04 -4.98
CA GLY A 26 -5.92 -20.81 -6.31
C GLY A 26 -5.33 -19.57 -6.99
N ARG A 27 -5.30 -18.44 -6.26
CA ARG A 27 -4.70 -17.18 -6.74
C ARG A 27 -3.20 -17.31 -7.00
N CYS A 28 -2.49 -18.08 -6.17
CA CYS A 28 -1.08 -18.36 -6.43
C CYS A 28 -0.90 -19.10 -7.76
N TYR A 29 -1.65 -20.18 -8.00
CA TYR A 29 -1.56 -20.92 -9.26
C TYR A 29 -1.94 -20.07 -10.47
N GLU A 30 -3.02 -19.30 -10.37
CA GLU A 30 -3.42 -18.34 -11.41
C GLU A 30 -2.27 -17.37 -11.73
N TYR A 31 -1.65 -16.79 -10.70
CA TYR A 31 -0.56 -15.85 -10.89
C TYR A 31 0.65 -16.47 -11.58
N VAL A 32 1.13 -17.62 -11.08
CA VAL A 32 2.37 -18.25 -11.54
C VAL A 32 2.23 -19.02 -12.85
N THR A 33 1.01 -19.19 -13.36
CA THR A 33 0.73 -19.85 -14.65
C THR A 33 0.24 -18.88 -15.72
N LEU A 34 -0.58 -17.88 -15.38
CA LEU A 34 -1.25 -17.01 -16.35
C LEU A 34 -0.76 -15.55 -16.29
N VAL A 35 -0.52 -15.00 -15.10
CA VAL A 35 -0.24 -13.56 -14.94
C VAL A 35 1.25 -13.26 -15.13
N ASN A 36 2.12 -13.95 -14.39
CA ASN A 36 3.57 -13.83 -14.48
C ASN A 36 4.21 -15.22 -14.39
N PRO A 37 4.23 -15.97 -15.51
CA PRO A 37 4.61 -17.38 -15.50
C PRO A 37 6.00 -17.62 -14.91
N ASN A 38 6.07 -18.36 -13.81
CA ASN A 38 7.33 -18.72 -13.16
C ASN A 38 7.19 -20.04 -12.39
N PRO A 39 7.71 -21.16 -12.92
CA PRO A 39 7.54 -22.48 -12.33
C PRO A 39 8.35 -22.70 -11.04
N ARG A 40 9.17 -21.73 -10.61
CA ARG A 40 9.98 -21.84 -9.39
C ARG A 40 9.17 -21.65 -8.11
N TYR A 41 8.00 -21.02 -8.20
CA TYR A 41 7.16 -20.80 -7.03
C TYR A 41 6.38 -22.05 -6.68
N ASN A 42 6.50 -22.49 -5.43
CA ASN A 42 5.74 -23.62 -4.89
C ASN A 42 4.58 -23.09 -4.03
N CYS A 43 3.38 -23.05 -4.59
CA CYS A 43 2.19 -22.48 -3.94
C CYS A 43 1.83 -23.18 -2.61
N GLU A 44 2.05 -24.49 -2.50
CA GLU A 44 1.82 -25.23 -1.24
C GLU A 44 2.86 -24.87 -0.19
N GLU A 45 4.12 -24.73 -0.55
CA GLU A 45 5.18 -24.30 0.37
C GLU A 45 4.94 -22.87 0.88
N ILE A 46 4.57 -21.95 -0.01
CA ILE A 46 4.23 -20.57 0.34
C ILE A 46 3.06 -20.55 1.33
N TRP A 47 2.00 -21.31 1.07
CA TRP A 47 0.87 -21.45 1.99
C TRP A 47 1.30 -22.02 3.34
N GLN A 48 2.11 -23.07 3.37
CA GLN A 48 2.57 -23.69 4.62
C GLN A 48 3.38 -22.72 5.48
N GLU A 49 4.26 -21.92 4.88
CA GLU A 49 5.03 -20.92 5.63
C GLU A 49 4.17 -19.74 6.08
N PHE A 50 3.18 -19.33 5.29
CA PHE A 50 2.15 -18.37 5.70
C PHE A 50 1.35 -18.87 6.91
N GLU A 51 0.80 -20.08 6.82
CA GLU A 51 -0.03 -20.69 7.86
C GLU A 51 0.73 -20.79 9.18
N LYS A 52 1.97 -21.30 9.15
CA LYS A 52 2.84 -21.37 10.34
C LYS A 52 3.08 -20.00 10.99
N ALA A 53 3.20 -18.93 10.20
CA ALA A 53 3.42 -17.59 10.73
C ALA A 53 2.20 -17.08 11.52
N VAL A 54 0.99 -17.47 11.11
CA VAL A 54 -0.26 -17.02 11.71
C VAL A 54 -0.68 -17.92 12.87
N VAL A 55 -0.73 -19.25 12.68
CA VAL A 55 -1.37 -20.17 13.65
C VAL A 55 -0.50 -20.46 14.88
N ARG A 56 0.81 -20.24 14.80
CA ARG A 56 1.77 -20.44 15.92
C ARG A 56 1.83 -19.25 16.89
N ARG A 57 0.96 -18.27 16.71
CA ARG A 57 0.94 -17.01 17.46
C ARG A 57 -0.49 -16.68 17.84
N SER A 58 -0.65 -15.90 18.90
CA SER A 58 -1.94 -15.27 19.19
C SER A 58 -2.21 -14.13 18.21
N PRO A 59 -3.49 -13.74 17.97
CA PRO A 59 -3.88 -12.76 16.96
C PRO A 59 -3.25 -11.36 17.05
N CYS A 60 -2.61 -11.03 18.17
CA CYS A 60 -1.93 -9.74 18.40
C CYS A 60 -0.44 -9.88 18.69
N ASP A 61 0.17 -11.03 18.37
CA ASP A 61 1.61 -11.28 18.51
C ASP A 61 2.25 -11.82 17.20
N VAL A 62 1.61 -11.57 16.06
CA VAL A 62 2.17 -11.94 14.74
C VAL A 62 3.01 -10.78 14.24
N ARG A 63 4.34 -10.92 14.29
CA ARG A 63 5.27 -9.86 13.89
C ARG A 63 5.67 -10.01 12.44
N VAL A 64 6.13 -8.92 11.83
CA VAL A 64 6.75 -8.87 10.48
C VAL A 64 7.73 -10.02 10.24
N LYS A 65 8.63 -10.29 11.20
CA LYS A 65 9.65 -11.35 11.08
C LYS A 65 9.08 -12.77 11.04
N ASP A 66 7.87 -13.00 11.55
CA ASP A 66 7.26 -14.32 11.55
C ASP A 66 6.91 -14.75 10.10
N TYR A 67 6.66 -13.80 9.20
CA TYR A 67 6.46 -14.06 7.76
C TYR A 67 7.76 -14.19 6.94
N GLN A 68 8.94 -14.06 7.55
CA GLN A 68 10.20 -13.97 6.80
C GLN A 68 10.44 -15.20 5.90
N LYS A 69 10.06 -16.39 6.35
CA LYS A 69 10.23 -17.63 5.57
C LYS A 69 9.32 -17.64 4.33
N MET A 70 8.06 -17.25 4.49
CA MET A 70 7.13 -17.06 3.37
C MET A 70 7.72 -16.08 2.34
N PHE A 71 8.19 -14.91 2.78
CA PHE A 71 8.75 -13.90 1.89
C PHE A 71 10.02 -14.33 1.14
N ARG A 72 10.81 -15.25 1.70
CA ARG A 72 11.95 -15.84 0.97
C ARG A 72 11.48 -16.70 -0.21
N ALA A 73 10.39 -17.45 -0.04
CA ALA A 73 9.82 -18.31 -1.08
C ALA A 73 9.16 -17.54 -2.24
N ILE A 74 8.75 -16.28 -2.03
CA ILE A 74 8.04 -15.45 -3.02
C ILE A 74 8.90 -14.30 -3.59
N THR A 75 10.22 -14.42 -3.53
CA THR A 75 11.12 -13.36 -4.03
C THR A 75 10.84 -13.11 -5.53
N GLN A 76 10.53 -11.87 -5.88
CA GLN A 76 10.15 -11.46 -7.24
C GLN A 76 10.99 -10.26 -7.68
N ILE A 77 11.39 -10.24 -8.97
CA ILE A 77 12.03 -9.07 -9.59
C ILE A 77 10.92 -8.20 -10.16
N LEU A 78 10.91 -6.92 -9.78
CA LEU A 78 9.93 -5.96 -10.26
C LEU A 78 10.51 -5.07 -11.36
N PRO A 79 9.68 -4.62 -12.33
CA PRO A 79 10.15 -3.78 -13.42
C PRO A 79 10.50 -2.36 -12.94
N CYS A 80 11.73 -1.92 -13.20
CA CYS A 80 12.14 -0.53 -12.94
C CYS A 80 11.29 0.47 -13.74
N GLY A 81 11.08 1.65 -13.17
CA GLY A 81 10.37 2.74 -13.83
C GLY A 81 8.84 2.58 -13.87
N LYS A 82 8.30 1.49 -13.32
CA LYS A 82 6.88 1.13 -13.44
C LYS A 82 6.14 0.99 -12.11
N LEU A 83 6.80 1.16 -10.96
CA LEU A 83 6.13 1.00 -9.68
C LEU A 83 5.22 2.18 -9.36
N LEU A 84 4.01 1.85 -8.93
CA LEU A 84 3.02 2.80 -8.45
C LEU A 84 2.66 2.48 -6.99
N PHE A 85 2.82 3.48 -6.15
CA PHE A 85 2.39 3.50 -4.76
C PHE A 85 1.08 4.26 -4.68
N TRP A 86 0.22 3.92 -3.72
CA TRP A 86 -1.04 4.60 -3.54
C TRP A 86 -1.41 4.69 -2.06
N SER A 87 -2.08 5.79 -1.68
CA SER A 87 -2.51 6.01 -0.30
C SER A 87 -3.91 6.59 -0.29
N LYS A 88 -4.87 5.79 0.22
CA LYS A 88 -6.30 6.13 0.31
C LYS A 88 -6.95 6.43 -1.06
N THR A 89 -6.41 5.83 -2.11
CA THR A 89 -6.81 5.99 -3.52
C THR A 89 -7.06 4.65 -4.19
N ARG A 90 -7.35 3.58 -3.43
CA ARG A 90 -7.54 2.22 -3.95
C ARG A 90 -8.52 2.18 -5.11
N ASP A 91 -9.72 2.72 -4.90
CA ASP A 91 -10.79 2.69 -5.90
C ASP A 91 -10.45 3.53 -7.14
N LEU A 92 -9.65 4.59 -6.97
CA LEU A 92 -9.19 5.45 -8.06
C LEU A 92 -7.98 4.87 -8.81
N MET A 93 -7.15 4.08 -8.13
CA MET A 93 -5.93 3.51 -8.70
C MET A 93 -6.30 2.66 -9.93
N HIS A 94 -7.30 1.79 -9.81
CA HIS A 94 -7.65 0.86 -10.88
C HIS A 94 -8.03 1.61 -12.17
N SER A 95 -8.84 2.67 -12.03
CA SER A 95 -9.20 3.56 -13.12
C SER A 95 -7.98 4.33 -13.67
N TYR A 96 -7.07 4.77 -12.81
CA TYR A 96 -5.85 5.48 -13.23
C TYR A 96 -4.92 4.60 -14.07
N VAL A 97 -4.66 3.36 -13.63
CA VAL A 97 -3.76 2.43 -14.35
C VAL A 97 -4.38 1.96 -15.66
N ALA A 98 -5.71 1.78 -15.72
CA ALA A 98 -6.40 1.48 -16.96
C ALA A 98 -6.18 2.55 -18.06
N ILE A 99 -5.97 3.81 -17.68
CA ILE A 99 -5.88 4.94 -18.62
C ILE A 99 -4.44 5.35 -18.92
N THR A 100 -3.53 5.27 -17.94
CA THR A 100 -2.21 5.93 -18.00
C THR A 100 -1.04 4.99 -18.32
N GLY A 101 -1.31 3.70 -18.51
CA GLY A 101 -0.33 2.69 -18.89
C GLY A 101 -0.04 1.68 -17.76
N PRO A 102 0.66 0.57 -18.07
CA PRO A 102 0.81 -0.54 -17.15
C PRO A 102 1.83 -0.21 -16.07
N PHE A 103 1.33 0.34 -14.96
CA PHE A 103 2.04 0.37 -13.69
C PHE A 103 1.95 -0.99 -12.99
N TRP A 104 2.84 -1.19 -12.03
CA TRP A 104 2.80 -2.31 -11.10
C TRP A 104 2.57 -1.74 -9.71
N THR A 105 1.48 -2.13 -9.06
CA THR A 105 1.28 -1.86 -7.63
C THR A 105 1.70 -3.06 -6.79
N LEU A 106 1.60 -2.91 -5.46
CA LEU A 106 1.83 -4.00 -4.54
C LEU A 106 0.86 -5.17 -4.83
N GLU A 107 -0.39 -4.87 -5.16
CA GLU A 107 -1.44 -5.83 -5.48
C GLU A 107 -1.16 -6.64 -6.74
N ASP A 108 -0.32 -6.13 -7.65
CA ASP A 108 0.11 -6.84 -8.88
C ASP A 108 1.30 -7.79 -8.65
N THR A 109 1.91 -7.78 -7.46
CA THR A 109 2.97 -8.74 -7.08
C THR A 109 2.36 -10.08 -6.65
N LEU A 110 3.15 -11.16 -6.62
CA LEU A 110 2.65 -12.48 -6.18
C LEU A 110 1.98 -12.42 -4.78
N VAL A 111 2.61 -11.73 -3.82
CA VAL A 111 2.03 -11.58 -2.46
C VAL A 111 0.77 -10.73 -2.47
N GLY A 112 0.78 -9.64 -3.22
CA GLY A 112 -0.40 -8.79 -3.35
C GLY A 112 -1.56 -9.57 -3.94
N PHE A 113 -1.35 -10.20 -5.08
CA PHE A 113 -2.36 -10.96 -5.81
C PHE A 113 -2.96 -12.08 -4.93
N MET A 114 -2.12 -12.83 -4.22
CA MET A 114 -2.57 -13.91 -3.32
C MET A 114 -3.46 -13.39 -2.18
N PHE A 115 -3.05 -12.33 -1.49
CA PHE A 115 -3.64 -11.93 -0.22
C PHE A 115 -4.57 -10.71 -0.30
N ASN A 116 -4.73 -10.10 -1.48
CA ASN A 116 -5.55 -8.91 -1.65
C ASN A 116 -6.99 -9.14 -1.16
N ASP A 117 -7.54 -8.21 -0.38
CA ASP A 117 -8.89 -8.27 0.21
C ASP A 117 -9.19 -9.46 1.13
N LEU A 118 -8.18 -10.19 1.57
CA LEU A 118 -8.36 -11.28 2.53
C LEU A 118 -8.11 -10.80 3.97
N ILE A 119 -8.83 -11.41 4.90
CA ILE A 119 -8.67 -11.19 6.35
C ILE A 119 -8.33 -12.53 6.99
N TRP A 120 -7.41 -12.54 7.94
CA TRP A 120 -7.03 -13.75 8.66
C TRP A 120 -6.51 -13.44 10.06
N CYS A 121 -6.73 -14.39 10.96
CA CYS A 121 -6.12 -14.45 12.28
C CYS A 121 -6.09 -15.90 12.77
N GLY A 122 -5.14 -16.19 13.67
CA GLY A 122 -5.13 -17.47 14.40
C GLY A 122 -6.20 -17.51 15.49
N GLN A 123 -6.35 -18.66 16.14
CA GLN A 123 -7.07 -18.72 17.42
C GLN A 123 -6.23 -18.16 18.57
N GLN A 124 -6.88 -17.90 19.71
CA GLN A 124 -6.20 -17.41 20.90
C GLN A 124 -5.16 -18.42 21.42
N GLU A 125 -5.51 -19.71 21.41
CA GLU A 125 -4.56 -20.78 21.66
C GLU A 125 -3.74 -21.11 20.41
N THR A 126 -2.43 -21.17 20.58
CA THR A 126 -1.48 -21.49 19.52
C THR A 126 -1.72 -22.89 18.95
N ASP A 127 -1.45 -23.06 17.66
CA ASP A 127 -1.52 -24.32 16.92
C ASP A 127 -2.93 -24.93 16.76
N ARG A 128 -4.01 -24.19 17.09
CA ARG A 128 -5.38 -24.62 16.80
C ARG A 128 -5.92 -24.22 15.41
N GLY A 129 -5.14 -23.48 14.64
CA GLY A 129 -5.52 -23.04 13.30
C GLY A 129 -6.08 -21.62 13.25
N PHE A 130 -6.86 -21.33 12.21
CA PHE A 130 -7.47 -20.01 11.99
C PHE A 130 -8.77 -19.84 12.77
N ASP A 131 -9.04 -18.61 13.21
CA ASP A 131 -10.33 -18.24 13.80
C ASP A 131 -11.26 -17.70 12.71
N TYR A 132 -12.30 -18.46 12.37
CA TYR A 132 -13.33 -18.08 11.40
C TYR A 132 -14.54 -17.37 12.04
N GLN A 133 -14.58 -17.27 13.37
CA GLN A 133 -15.68 -16.63 14.08
C GLN A 133 -15.40 -15.15 14.34
N SER A 134 -14.19 -14.79 14.74
CA SER A 134 -13.86 -13.41 15.11
C SER A 134 -12.36 -13.12 15.01
N CYS A 135 -11.99 -12.10 14.22
CA CYS A 135 -10.66 -11.52 14.27
C CYS A 135 -10.64 -10.18 15.05
N PRO A 136 -9.52 -9.85 15.71
CA PRO A 136 -9.31 -8.50 16.23
C PRO A 136 -9.37 -7.48 15.09
N GLU A 137 -9.80 -6.25 15.39
CA GLU A 137 -9.73 -5.17 14.41
C GLU A 137 -8.26 -4.88 14.07
N TRP A 138 -7.94 -4.56 12.82
CA TRP A 138 -6.56 -4.30 12.39
C TRP A 138 -5.88 -3.17 13.18
N SER A 139 -6.65 -2.21 13.68
CA SER A 139 -6.18 -1.07 14.46
C SER A 139 -6.04 -1.37 15.97
N SER A 140 -6.58 -2.51 16.43
CA SER A 140 -6.66 -2.84 17.85
C SER A 140 -5.32 -3.25 18.46
N CYS A 141 -4.35 -3.68 17.64
CA CYS A 141 -3.03 -4.04 18.12
C CYS A 141 -1.92 -3.86 17.08
N LEU A 142 -0.70 -3.63 17.56
CA LEU A 142 0.46 -3.32 16.73
C LEU A 142 0.92 -4.50 15.85
N ASN A 143 0.84 -5.72 16.38
CA ASN A 143 1.31 -6.95 15.73
C ASN A 143 0.13 -7.78 15.21
N HIS A 144 -0.82 -7.11 14.56
CA HIS A 144 -1.92 -7.78 13.89
C HIS A 144 -1.41 -8.56 12.66
N PRO A 145 -1.83 -9.82 12.42
CA PRO A 145 -1.33 -10.68 11.36
C PRO A 145 -1.43 -10.06 9.95
N VAL A 146 -2.59 -9.51 9.60
CA VAL A 146 -2.80 -8.83 8.31
C VAL A 146 -1.88 -7.61 8.17
N TYR A 147 -1.85 -6.72 9.18
CA TYR A 147 -1.00 -5.54 9.17
C TYR A 147 0.49 -5.89 9.05
N SER A 148 0.96 -6.90 9.78
CA SER A 148 2.35 -7.36 9.73
C SER A 148 2.75 -7.91 8.35
N LEU A 149 1.86 -8.64 7.66
CA LEU A 149 2.12 -9.11 6.30
C LEU A 149 2.23 -7.93 5.34
N TRP A 150 1.24 -7.02 5.36
CA TRP A 150 1.24 -5.86 4.47
C TRP A 150 2.41 -4.92 4.74
N LYS A 151 2.82 -4.77 6.00
CA LYS A 151 4.01 -4.00 6.36
C LYS A 151 5.27 -4.61 5.74
N GLN A 152 5.47 -5.93 5.84
CA GLN A 152 6.62 -6.60 5.20
C GLN A 152 6.56 -6.50 3.66
N ALA A 153 5.37 -6.66 3.08
CA ALA A 153 5.16 -6.57 1.64
C ALA A 153 5.48 -5.16 1.12
N SER A 154 4.99 -4.13 1.81
CA SER A 154 5.23 -2.71 1.50
C SER A 154 6.71 -2.36 1.60
N GLN A 155 7.41 -2.87 2.64
CA GLN A 155 8.87 -2.72 2.76
C GLN A 155 9.60 -3.32 1.57
N ASN A 156 9.28 -4.56 1.20
CA ASN A 156 9.94 -5.26 0.09
C ASN A 156 9.69 -4.55 -1.25
N PHE A 157 8.47 -4.09 -1.48
CA PHE A 157 8.09 -3.36 -2.68
C PHE A 157 8.83 -2.02 -2.80
N ALA A 158 8.94 -1.27 -1.70
CA ALA A 158 9.73 -0.04 -1.66
C ALA A 158 11.24 -0.29 -1.88
N MET A 159 11.81 -1.34 -1.26
CA MET A 159 13.21 -1.70 -1.45
C MET A 159 13.53 -2.12 -2.89
N ALA A 160 12.56 -2.75 -3.58
CA ALA A 160 12.69 -3.16 -4.97
C ALA A 160 12.51 -2.00 -5.98
N ALA A 161 12.10 -0.82 -5.52
CA ALA A 161 11.87 0.33 -6.40
C ALA A 161 13.15 0.84 -7.06
N CYS A 162 13.08 1.06 -8.37
CA CYS A 162 14.16 1.61 -9.18
C CYS A 162 13.61 2.45 -10.34
N GLY A 163 14.41 3.39 -10.84
CA GLY A 163 14.01 4.32 -11.89
C GLY A 163 12.98 5.33 -11.39
N ASN A 164 12.05 5.71 -12.25
CA ASN A 164 10.95 6.60 -11.88
C ASN A 164 9.83 5.81 -11.17
N ILE A 165 9.30 6.34 -10.08
CA ILE A 165 8.12 5.79 -9.41
C ILE A 165 6.98 6.79 -9.41
N THR A 166 5.75 6.30 -9.32
CA THR A 166 4.55 7.14 -9.20
C THR A 166 3.89 6.92 -7.85
N VAL A 167 3.32 7.97 -7.27
CA VAL A 167 2.57 7.92 -6.02
C VAL A 167 1.22 8.59 -6.24
N LEU A 168 0.13 7.87 -6.01
CA LEU A 168 -1.22 8.41 -6.04
C LEU A 168 -1.68 8.76 -4.62
N LEU A 169 -2.04 10.03 -4.39
CA LEU A 169 -2.58 10.51 -3.12
C LEU A 169 -3.99 11.05 -3.30
N ASN A 170 -4.83 10.89 -2.28
CA ASN A 170 -6.20 11.36 -2.30
C ASN A 170 -6.27 12.86 -1.95
N GLY A 171 -6.66 13.69 -2.90
CA GLY A 171 -6.86 15.14 -2.72
C GLY A 171 -8.21 15.52 -2.14
N SER A 172 -9.19 14.62 -2.14
CA SER A 172 -10.53 14.86 -1.60
C SER A 172 -10.61 14.74 -0.07
N ILE A 173 -9.47 14.64 0.62
CA ILE A 173 -9.38 14.55 2.09
C ILE A 173 -8.42 15.63 2.62
N HIS A 174 -8.63 16.08 3.87
CA HIS A 174 -7.82 17.15 4.49
C HIS A 174 -6.30 16.91 4.43
N HIS A 175 -5.86 15.66 4.59
CA HIS A 175 -4.45 15.29 4.55
C HIS A 175 -4.21 14.20 3.50
N ALA A 176 -3.88 14.65 2.29
CA ALA A 176 -3.52 13.78 1.17
C ALA A 176 -2.30 12.91 1.50
N PHE A 177 -1.32 13.48 2.18
CA PHE A 177 -0.18 12.76 2.75
C PHE A 177 -0.31 12.65 4.28
N ASN A 178 -0.01 11.47 4.82
CA ASN A 178 0.06 11.23 6.25
C ASN A 178 1.35 10.45 6.57
N LYS A 179 2.25 11.04 7.37
CA LYS A 179 3.50 10.39 7.79
C LYS A 179 3.28 9.08 8.56
N LYS A 180 2.10 8.87 9.15
CA LYS A 180 1.72 7.64 9.86
C LYS A 180 1.06 6.59 8.97
N SER A 181 0.82 6.84 7.68
CA SER A 181 0.26 5.82 6.76
C SER A 181 1.32 4.78 6.38
N MET A 182 0.90 3.66 5.76
CA MET A 182 1.83 2.66 5.21
C MET A 182 2.82 3.32 4.24
N PHE A 183 2.33 4.14 3.31
CA PHE A 183 3.19 4.90 2.41
C PHE A 183 4.16 5.81 3.16
N GLY A 184 3.66 6.60 4.12
CA GLY A 184 4.49 7.61 4.82
C GLY A 184 5.50 7.04 5.82
N SER A 185 5.17 5.94 6.52
CA SER A 185 5.98 5.39 7.62
C SER A 185 6.76 4.13 7.26
N VAL A 186 6.46 3.52 6.13
CA VAL A 186 7.07 2.24 5.71
C VAL A 186 7.66 2.39 4.33
N GLU A 187 6.85 2.70 3.32
CA GLU A 187 7.32 2.66 1.93
C GLU A 187 8.35 3.77 1.66
N LEU A 188 8.05 5.01 2.05
CA LEU A 188 8.91 6.17 1.83
C LEU A 188 10.30 6.00 2.48
N ASP A 189 10.35 5.48 3.69
CA ASP A 189 11.61 5.26 4.44
C ASP A 189 12.46 4.11 3.87
N ASN A 190 11.86 3.21 3.08
CA ASN A 190 12.54 2.04 2.49
C ASN A 190 12.90 2.23 1.00
N LEU A 191 12.60 3.38 0.40
CA LEU A 191 13.07 3.70 -0.95
C LEU A 191 14.59 3.86 -1.00
N ASN A 192 15.24 3.21 -1.96
CA ASN A 192 16.68 3.35 -2.13
C ASN A 192 17.02 4.61 -2.96
N PRO A 193 17.67 5.63 -2.38
CA PRO A 193 17.97 6.89 -3.07
C PRO A 193 18.93 6.75 -4.25
N ARG A 194 19.70 5.65 -4.29
CA ARG A 194 20.62 5.37 -5.40
C ARG A 194 19.94 4.71 -6.59
N MET A 195 18.80 4.05 -6.36
CA MET A 195 18.07 3.29 -7.38
C MET A 195 16.88 4.07 -7.93
N VAL A 196 16.23 4.87 -7.08
CA VAL A 196 15.08 5.71 -7.46
C VAL A 196 15.57 7.03 -8.04
N THR A 197 15.20 7.31 -9.30
CA THR A 197 15.60 8.52 -10.02
C THR A 197 14.67 9.70 -9.72
N HIS A 198 13.35 9.46 -9.81
CA HIS A 198 12.33 10.47 -9.50
C HIS A 198 11.11 9.82 -8.87
N VAL A 199 10.50 10.54 -7.92
CA VAL A 199 9.18 10.22 -7.38
C VAL A 199 8.17 11.20 -7.98
N TYR A 200 7.21 10.70 -8.76
CA TYR A 200 6.12 11.48 -9.31
C TYR A 200 4.90 11.38 -8.40
N ILE A 201 4.58 12.45 -7.66
CA ILE A 201 3.35 12.49 -6.88
C ILE A 201 2.22 13.01 -7.77
N LYS A 202 1.08 12.31 -7.72
CA LYS A 202 -0.17 12.66 -8.36
C LYS A 202 -1.25 12.72 -7.29
N VAL A 203 -1.75 13.92 -7.02
CA VAL A 203 -2.89 14.13 -6.15
C VAL A 203 -4.15 14.05 -7.01
N VAL A 204 -5.01 13.07 -6.72
CA VAL A 204 -6.23 12.80 -7.48
C VAL A 204 -7.46 13.13 -6.63
N TYR A 205 -8.48 13.69 -7.25
CA TYR A 205 -9.74 14.08 -6.60
C TYR A 205 -10.86 13.16 -7.10
N ASN A 206 -11.81 12.83 -6.22
CA ASN A 206 -13.05 12.16 -6.61
C ASN A 206 -13.86 13.07 -7.55
N LEU A 207 -14.32 12.52 -8.67
CA LEU A 207 -15.12 13.26 -9.66
C LEU A 207 -16.55 13.58 -9.17
N GLU A 208 -17.05 12.83 -8.18
CA GLU A 208 -18.41 12.97 -7.62
C GLU A 208 -18.45 13.44 -6.15
N GLY A 209 -17.29 13.68 -5.53
CA GLY A 209 -17.20 14.15 -4.15
C GLY A 209 -17.25 15.68 -4.02
N PRO A 210 -17.57 16.22 -2.84
CA PRO A 210 -17.45 17.67 -2.62
C PRO A 210 -16.00 18.08 -2.93
N PHE A 211 -15.85 19.11 -3.75
CA PHE A 211 -14.59 19.81 -3.91
C PHE A 211 -14.29 20.44 -2.55
N VAL A 212 -13.54 19.73 -1.71
CA VAL A 212 -12.93 20.36 -0.55
C VAL A 212 -11.81 21.20 -1.15
N GLU A 213 -12.06 22.50 -1.35
CA GLU A 213 -10.97 23.46 -1.42
C GLU A 213 -10.11 23.18 -0.20
N SER A 214 -8.92 22.62 -0.43
CA SER A 214 -7.92 22.51 0.60
C SER A 214 -7.45 23.95 0.89
N ASN A 215 -8.24 24.71 1.65
CA ASN A 215 -7.74 25.82 2.46
C ASN A 215 -6.78 25.32 3.55
N SER A 216 -6.68 24.00 3.71
CA SER A 216 -5.42 23.37 4.09
C SER A 216 -4.41 23.56 2.96
N GLU A 217 -3.69 24.68 3.03
CA GLU A 217 -2.26 24.69 2.75
C GLU A 217 -1.72 23.30 3.08
N VAL A 218 -1.41 22.51 2.06
CA VAL A 218 -0.61 21.31 2.26
C VAL A 218 0.74 21.88 2.69
N LYS A 219 0.91 22.09 4.00
CA LYS A 219 2.19 22.46 4.62
C LYS A 219 3.13 21.26 4.57
N PHE A 220 3.42 20.77 3.38
CA PHE A 220 4.81 20.66 3.01
C PHE A 220 5.34 22.09 3.11
N ASN A 221 6.41 22.34 3.84
CA ASN A 221 6.89 23.70 4.10
C ASN A 221 7.50 24.34 2.83
N TYR A 222 6.80 24.30 1.70
CA TYR A 222 7.29 24.61 0.36
C TYR A 222 6.15 25.21 -0.49
N HIS A 223 6.24 26.52 -0.72
CA HIS A 223 5.39 27.25 -1.66
C HIS A 223 5.57 26.70 -3.08
N CYS A 224 4.61 25.94 -3.59
CA CYS A 224 4.47 25.67 -5.02
C CYS A 224 3.23 26.41 -5.53
N LEU A 225 3.45 27.42 -6.37
CA LEU A 225 2.39 28.26 -6.95
C LEU A 225 1.46 27.43 -7.85
N TRP A 226 0.17 27.67 -7.67
CA TRP A 226 -0.98 27.06 -8.34
C TRP A 226 -1.05 27.44 -9.83
N CYS A 227 -1.50 26.52 -10.71
CA CYS A 227 -1.79 26.82 -12.11
C CYS A 227 -3.21 26.32 -12.46
N PRO A 228 -4.14 27.17 -12.95
CA PRO A 228 -5.58 26.90 -12.84
C PRO A 228 -6.17 25.88 -13.83
N GLN A 229 -5.38 25.20 -14.67
CA GLN A 229 -5.93 24.43 -15.80
C GLN A 229 -5.28 23.07 -16.07
N THR A 230 -4.74 22.40 -15.04
CA THR A 230 -4.23 21.02 -15.19
C THR A 230 -4.63 20.13 -14.01
N VAL A 231 -5.35 19.04 -14.29
CA VAL A 231 -5.92 18.04 -13.36
C VAL A 231 -4.84 17.21 -12.60
N SER A 232 -3.56 17.56 -12.72
CA SER A 232 -2.50 16.89 -11.97
C SER A 232 -1.36 17.84 -11.65
N VAL A 233 -1.13 18.11 -10.36
CA VAL A 233 0.11 18.75 -9.89
C VAL A 233 1.19 17.68 -9.85
N LYS A 234 2.30 17.90 -10.56
CA LYS A 234 3.44 16.97 -10.62
C LYS A 234 4.52 17.46 -9.67
N PHE A 235 4.70 16.75 -8.54
CA PHE A 235 5.87 16.94 -7.70
C PHE A 235 6.94 15.94 -8.12
N GLN A 236 8.20 16.39 -8.22
CA GLN A 236 9.35 15.51 -8.35
C GLN A 236 10.14 15.52 -7.04
N LEU A 237 10.22 14.40 -6.31
CA LEU A 237 11.26 14.27 -5.28
C LEU A 237 12.55 13.76 -5.93
N LYS A 238 13.65 14.51 -5.76
CA LYS A 238 15.02 14.07 -5.98
C LYS A 238 15.61 13.68 -4.63
N ILE A 239 16.17 12.49 -4.49
CA ILE A 239 16.66 11.98 -3.19
C ILE A 239 18.20 12.08 -3.13
N PRO A 240 18.82 13.23 -2.78
CA PRO A 240 20.24 13.22 -2.49
C PRO A 240 20.50 12.62 -1.10
N HIS A 241 21.63 11.92 -0.96
CA HIS A 241 22.19 11.40 0.29
C HIS A 241 21.67 12.09 1.57
N ARG A 242 20.71 11.44 2.25
CA ARG A 242 20.07 11.83 3.53
C ARG A 242 19.16 13.08 3.54
N SER A 243 18.69 13.56 2.40
CA SER A 243 17.69 14.64 2.32
C SER A 243 16.76 14.41 1.13
N PHE A 244 15.47 14.74 1.26
CA PHE A 244 14.56 14.73 0.11
C PHE A 244 14.49 16.14 -0.48
N ILE A 245 14.68 16.31 -1.79
CA ILE A 245 14.47 17.60 -2.47
C ILE A 245 13.18 17.49 -3.26
N ILE A 246 12.13 18.21 -2.88
CA ILE A 246 10.92 18.34 -3.70
C ILE A 246 11.17 19.45 -4.72
N ALA A 247 11.32 19.09 -5.99
CA ALA A 247 11.25 20.00 -7.11
C ALA A 247 9.80 20.05 -7.64
N CYS A 248 9.16 21.22 -7.55
CA CYS A 248 7.92 21.49 -8.26
C CYS A 248 8.26 22.03 -9.64
N GLN A 249 7.78 21.37 -10.70
CA GLN A 249 7.89 21.91 -12.05
C GLN A 249 6.66 22.78 -12.32
N MET A 250 6.86 24.11 -12.38
CA MET A 250 5.81 25.07 -12.79
C MET A 250 5.55 24.98 -14.30
N CYS A 251 4.29 25.21 -14.68
CA CYS A 251 3.77 24.98 -16.04
C CYS A 251 4.56 25.72 -17.15
N PRO A 252 4.69 25.15 -18.36
CA PRO A 252 5.46 25.75 -19.46
C PRO A 252 4.82 26.99 -20.13
N TYR A 253 3.56 27.31 -19.84
CA TYR A 253 2.79 28.29 -20.62
C TYR A 253 2.97 29.76 -20.22
N LEU A 254 3.85 30.08 -19.25
CA LEU A 254 4.13 31.46 -18.83
C LEU A 254 5.54 31.96 -19.17
N GLY A 255 6.30 31.24 -20.02
CA GLY A 255 7.57 31.75 -20.57
C GLY A 255 8.71 31.96 -19.55
N VAL A 256 8.55 31.52 -18.29
CA VAL A 256 9.59 31.63 -17.26
C VAL A 256 9.95 30.24 -16.75
N SER A 257 11.01 29.65 -17.31
CA SER A 257 11.67 28.48 -16.76
C SER A 257 12.49 28.90 -15.52
N LYS A 258 11.91 28.80 -14.33
CA LYS A 258 12.67 28.83 -13.07
C LYS A 258 12.53 27.50 -12.36
N ASN A 259 13.64 26.76 -12.26
CA ASN A 259 13.77 25.62 -11.36
C ASN A 259 13.87 26.17 -9.93
N MET A 260 12.87 25.90 -9.09
CA MET A 260 12.93 26.23 -7.66
C MET A 260 13.26 24.94 -6.91
N PHE A 261 14.48 24.87 -6.37
CA PHE A 261 14.93 23.75 -5.55
C PHE A 261 14.62 24.06 -4.08
N PHE A 262 13.90 23.18 -3.41
CA PHE A 262 13.69 23.28 -1.98
C PHE A 262 14.32 22.09 -1.25
N PHE A 263 15.16 22.41 -0.26
CA PHE A 263 15.80 21.43 0.62
C PHE A 263 14.84 21.00 1.73
N VAL A 264 14.63 19.69 1.90
CA VAL A 264 14.08 19.12 3.13
C VAL A 264 15.24 18.61 3.97
N SER A 265 15.56 19.33 5.05
CA SER A 265 16.33 18.74 6.16
C SER A 265 15.36 17.93 7.02
N LEU A 266 15.79 16.70 7.37
CA LEU A 266 15.10 15.74 8.25
C LEU A 266 14.78 16.31 9.63
#